data_AF-A0A932IIX7-F1
#
_entry.id   AF-A0A932IIX7-F1
#
_cell.length_a   1.000
_cell.length_b   1.000
_cell.length_c   1.000
_cell.angle_alpha   90.00
_cell.angle_beta   90.00
_cell.angle_gamma   90.00
#
_symmetry.space_group_name_H-M   'P 1'
#
loop_
_entity.id
_entity.type
_entity.pdbx_description
1 polymer ?
#
loop_
_entity_poly.entity_id
_entity_poly.type
_entity_poly.pdbx_seq_one_letter_code
_entity_poly.pdbx_strand_id
1 'polypeptide(L)'
;MRQALWLRVLWAPALVLGCTVVWAVLLVADTERMAVRFEAVTGLQDQLDRALVRISERHARTTRRAREALLDPRPETRAAMLAWSAEHYLQEMDRLLADARALVRGVGVPDAEPRLYADMERLDRELDRLLARAQEVAPSLAALVAAVEANDADELLSAQHAFDRADRDMYTALRVVERMMQRTLAWQARHAAIPPATLPHAGSWVLAVLAPVALYLAARPLMRLGRMSRGEPTRAATDEERRLATRLNRLQEDAASLRTRLDELGREGEQGQTMQRRFGQELALLRLYNDNLMSSLRAAIVVTDAAGRITG
;
A
#
# COMPACT_ATOMS: atom_id res chain seq x y z
N MET A 1 -5.69 -36.08 52.91
CA MET A 1 -5.61 -36.44 51.47
C MET A 1 -6.63 -35.74 50.57
N ARG A 2 -7.90 -35.50 50.95
CA ARG A 2 -8.90 -34.84 50.07
C ARG A 2 -8.64 -33.36 49.75
N GLN A 3 -7.98 -32.59 50.64
CA GLN A 3 -7.66 -31.18 50.39
C GLN A 3 -6.57 -30.97 49.32
N ALA A 4 -5.66 -31.92 49.11
CA ALA A 4 -4.60 -31.81 48.11
C ALA A 4 -5.10 -31.99 46.65
N LEU A 5 -6.25 -32.66 46.48
CA LEU A 5 -6.89 -32.87 45.17
C LEU A 5 -7.59 -31.60 44.66
N TRP A 6 -8.21 -30.81 45.55
CA TRP A 6 -8.88 -29.56 45.19
C TRP A 6 -7.91 -28.49 44.69
N LEU A 7 -6.74 -28.36 45.34
CA LEU A 7 -5.69 -27.47 44.87
C LEU A 7 -5.23 -27.85 43.45
N ARG A 8 -4.95 -29.13 43.18
CA ARG A 8 -4.50 -29.58 41.84
C ARG A 8 -5.53 -29.35 40.73
N VAL A 9 -6.83 -29.45 41.04
CA VAL A 9 -7.92 -29.21 40.07
C VAL A 9 -8.08 -27.71 39.74
N LEU A 10 -7.75 -26.81 40.67
CA LEU A 10 -7.78 -25.36 40.44
C LEU A 10 -6.54 -24.83 39.70
N TRP A 11 -5.37 -25.44 39.90
CA TRP A 11 -4.14 -24.99 39.21
C TRP A 11 -4.11 -25.30 37.71
N ALA A 12 -4.75 -26.39 37.27
CA ALA A 12 -4.78 -26.77 35.86
C ALA A 12 -5.46 -25.71 34.94
N PRO A 13 -6.68 -25.22 35.21
CA PRO A 13 -7.29 -24.17 34.39
C PRO A 13 -6.57 -22.82 34.49
N ALA A 14 -5.96 -22.49 35.64
CA ALA A 14 -5.14 -21.28 35.80
C ALA A 14 -3.87 -21.32 34.94
N LEU A 15 -3.20 -22.48 34.86
CA LEU A 15 -2.06 -22.68 33.97
C LEU A 15 -2.45 -22.63 32.49
N VAL A 16 -3.58 -23.23 32.10
CA VAL A 16 -4.09 -23.15 30.72
C VAL A 16 -4.43 -21.71 30.35
N LEU A 17 -5.12 -20.98 31.22
CA LEU A 17 -5.42 -19.56 31.02
C LEU A 17 -4.12 -18.73 30.91
N GLY A 18 -3.16 -18.93 31.81
CA GLY A 18 -1.85 -18.28 31.74
C GLY A 18 -1.13 -18.53 30.41
N CYS A 19 -1.08 -19.78 29.95
CA CYS A 19 -0.48 -20.13 28.66
C CYS A 19 -1.24 -19.52 27.48
N THR A 20 -2.58 -19.50 27.50
CA THR A 20 -3.37 -18.84 26.43
C THR A 20 -3.15 -17.34 26.37
N VAL A 21 -3.01 -16.67 27.52
CA VAL A 21 -2.77 -15.23 27.59
C VAL A 21 -1.36 -14.91 27.11
N VAL A 22 -0.33 -15.64 27.57
CA VAL A 22 1.04 -15.48 27.07
C VAL A 22 1.11 -15.71 25.57
N TRP A 23 0.41 -16.72 25.05
CA TRP A 23 0.35 -17.00 23.62
C TRP A 23 -0.36 -15.90 22.84
N ALA A 24 -1.49 -15.40 23.34
CA ALA A 24 -2.19 -14.26 22.74
C ALA A 24 -1.33 -13.00 22.71
N VAL A 25 -0.59 -12.71 23.79
CA VAL A 25 0.34 -11.57 23.86
C VAL A 25 1.48 -11.73 22.87
N LEU A 26 2.06 -12.93 22.73
CA LEU A 26 3.10 -13.20 21.73
C LEU A 26 2.57 -13.03 20.30
N LEU A 27 1.35 -13.48 20.03
CA LEU A 27 0.72 -13.37 18.72
C LEU A 27 0.40 -11.92 18.37
N VAL A 28 -0.10 -11.13 19.34
CA VAL A 28 -0.29 -9.68 19.17
C VAL A 28 1.03 -8.97 18.91
N ALA A 29 2.06 -9.25 19.72
CA ALA A 29 3.39 -8.64 19.55
C ALA A 29 4.02 -8.98 18.19
N ASP A 30 3.79 -10.19 17.67
CA ASP A 30 4.27 -10.59 16.35
C ASP A 30 3.50 -9.88 15.22
N THR A 31 2.16 -9.73 15.36
CA THR A 31 1.36 -8.95 14.40
C THR A 31 1.73 -7.47 14.38
N GLU A 32 2.04 -6.86 15.53
CA GLU A 32 2.51 -5.48 15.59
C GLU A 32 3.86 -5.32 14.89
N ARG A 33 4.80 -6.26 15.09
CA ARG A 33 6.08 -6.26 14.37
C ARG A 33 5.90 -6.42 12.87
N MET A 34 5.00 -7.30 12.43
CA MET A 34 4.69 -7.47 11.00
C MET A 34 4.10 -6.18 10.40
N ALA A 35 3.18 -5.52 11.11
CA ALA A 35 2.57 -4.26 10.66
C ALA A 35 3.64 -3.15 10.52
N VAL A 36 4.52 -3.00 11.51
CA VAL A 36 5.62 -2.01 11.46
C VAL A 36 6.58 -2.29 10.31
N ARG A 37 6.95 -3.57 10.08
CA ARG A 37 7.81 -3.94 8.95
C ARG A 37 7.14 -3.67 7.62
N PHE A 38 5.87 -4.02 7.48
CA PHE A 38 5.10 -3.78 6.27
C PHE A 38 5.03 -2.28 5.95
N GLU A 39 4.66 -1.46 6.94
CA GLU A 39 4.61 0.00 6.80
C GLU A 39 5.97 0.61 6.43
N ALA A 40 7.05 0.14 7.06
CA ALA A 40 8.41 0.57 6.74
C ALA A 40 8.81 0.22 5.29
N VAL A 41 8.48 -0.99 4.83
CA VAL A 41 8.78 -1.44 3.46
C VAL A 41 7.96 -0.64 2.44
N THR A 42 6.66 -0.41 2.68
CA THR A 42 5.82 0.39 1.79
C THR A 42 6.25 1.84 1.76
N GLY A 43 6.61 2.42 2.92
CA GLY A 43 7.11 3.79 2.99
C GLY A 43 8.42 3.97 2.24
N LEU A 44 9.33 3.01 2.35
CA LEU A 44 10.58 2.99 1.58
C LEU A 44 10.31 2.85 0.08
N GLN A 45 9.37 1.99 -0.31
CA GLN A 45 8.97 1.82 -1.71
C GLN A 45 8.49 3.15 -2.30
N ASP A 46 7.56 3.83 -1.63
CA ASP A 46 7.04 5.11 -2.10
C ASP A 46 8.12 6.19 -2.21
N GLN A 47 9.12 6.17 -1.32
CA GLN A 47 10.23 7.13 -1.36
C GLN A 47 11.17 6.85 -2.53
N LEU A 48 11.53 5.58 -2.76
CA LEU A 48 12.40 5.18 -3.87
C LEU A 48 11.72 5.35 -5.23
N ASP A 49 10.43 4.99 -5.35
CA ASP A 49 9.63 5.23 -6.56
C ASP A 49 9.62 6.72 -6.90
N ARG A 50 9.35 7.60 -5.92
CA ARG A 50 9.38 9.06 -6.12
C ARG A 50 10.77 9.58 -6.47
N ALA A 51 11.84 8.98 -5.96
CA ALA A 51 13.20 9.36 -6.33
C ALA A 51 13.52 8.99 -7.78
N LEU A 52 13.22 7.76 -8.21
CA LEU A 52 13.45 7.31 -9.58
C LEU A 52 12.59 8.07 -10.59
N VAL A 53 11.33 8.36 -10.27
CA VAL A 53 10.47 9.19 -11.13
C VAL A 53 11.10 10.56 -11.33
N ARG A 54 11.59 11.21 -10.27
CA ARG A 54 12.26 12.52 -10.39
C ARG A 54 13.51 12.48 -11.27
N ILE A 55 14.33 11.44 -11.13
CA ILE A 55 15.53 11.22 -11.97
C ILE A 55 15.12 11.04 -13.44
N SER A 56 14.16 10.14 -13.71
CA SER A 56 13.67 9.84 -15.05
C SER A 56 13.04 11.06 -15.72
N GLU A 57 12.16 11.78 -15.01
CA GLU A 57 11.55 13.02 -15.48
C GLU A 57 12.58 14.10 -15.77
N ARG A 58 13.62 14.24 -14.92
CA ARG A 58 14.67 15.23 -15.15
C ARG A 58 15.42 14.93 -16.44
N HIS A 59 15.80 13.66 -16.65
CA HIS A 59 16.46 13.26 -17.88
C HIS A 59 15.57 13.48 -19.10
N ALA A 60 14.31 13.02 -19.06
CA ALA A 60 13.35 13.19 -20.14
C ALA A 60 13.06 14.66 -20.48
N ARG A 61 12.96 15.54 -19.48
CA ARG A 61 12.81 16.99 -19.70
C ARG A 61 14.04 17.58 -20.39
N THR A 62 15.23 17.17 -20.00
CA THR A 62 16.48 17.66 -20.59
C THR A 62 16.59 17.22 -22.04
N THR A 63 16.32 15.94 -22.34
CA THR A 63 16.43 15.41 -23.71
C THR A 63 15.37 15.98 -24.63
N ARG A 64 14.15 16.18 -24.12
CA ARG A 64 13.10 16.90 -24.84
C ARG A 64 13.51 18.34 -25.15
N ARG A 65 14.02 19.10 -24.19
CA ARG A 65 14.48 20.48 -24.41
C ARG A 65 15.63 20.55 -25.40
N ALA A 66 16.57 19.60 -25.35
CA ALA A 66 17.66 19.53 -26.32
C ALA A 66 17.13 19.29 -27.74
N ARG A 67 16.17 18.36 -27.91
CA ARG A 67 15.50 18.14 -29.20
C ARG A 67 14.70 19.34 -29.68
N GLU A 68 13.95 19.99 -28.80
CA GLU A 68 13.21 21.22 -29.11
C GLU A 68 14.15 22.35 -29.54
N ALA A 69 15.31 22.51 -28.88
CA ALA A 69 16.32 23.49 -29.25
C ALA A 69 16.88 23.23 -30.66
N LEU A 70 17.18 21.96 -31.00
CA LEU A 70 17.68 21.59 -32.33
C LEU A 70 16.70 21.92 -33.47
N LEU A 71 15.40 21.97 -33.17
CA LEU A 71 14.37 22.36 -34.14
C LEU A 71 14.23 23.88 -34.30
N ASP A 72 14.84 24.69 -33.42
CA ASP A 72 14.78 26.14 -33.50
C ASP A 72 15.53 26.64 -34.76
N PRO A 73 14.92 27.47 -35.61
CA PRO A 73 15.56 27.99 -36.82
C PRO A 73 16.68 29.00 -36.52
N ARG A 74 16.74 29.58 -35.31
CA ARG A 74 17.72 30.62 -34.95
C ARG A 74 18.92 29.99 -34.24
N PRO A 75 20.15 30.14 -34.77
CA PRO A 75 21.33 29.50 -34.21
C PRO A 75 21.68 30.00 -32.80
N GLU A 76 21.51 31.30 -32.53
CA GLU A 76 21.74 31.89 -31.22
C GLU A 76 20.79 31.35 -30.15
N THR A 77 19.49 31.24 -30.48
CA THR A 77 18.49 30.66 -29.58
C THR A 77 18.77 29.18 -29.31
N ARG A 78 19.13 28.42 -30.35
CA ARG A 78 19.50 27.01 -30.25
C ARG A 78 20.68 26.80 -29.30
N ALA A 79 21.76 27.56 -29.49
CA ALA A 79 22.96 27.49 -28.64
C ALA A 79 22.63 27.83 -27.18
N ALA A 80 21.89 28.91 -26.93
CA ALA A 80 21.52 29.33 -25.58
C ALA A 80 20.67 28.28 -24.84
N MET A 81 19.67 27.68 -25.52
CA MET A 81 18.82 26.64 -24.93
C MET A 81 19.60 25.37 -24.60
N LEU A 82 20.52 24.96 -25.47
CA LEU A 82 21.38 23.79 -25.26
C LEU A 82 22.42 24.04 -24.16
N ALA A 83 23.06 25.21 -24.13
CA ALA A 83 24.05 25.59 -23.13
C ALA A 83 23.47 25.55 -21.72
N TRP A 84 22.29 26.16 -21.53
CA TRP A 84 21.58 26.12 -20.25
C TRP A 84 21.28 24.68 -19.82
N SER A 85 20.84 23.83 -20.77
CA SER A 85 20.51 22.43 -20.49
C SER A 85 21.75 21.60 -20.13
N ALA A 86 22.87 21.83 -20.81
CA ALA A 86 24.13 21.15 -20.56
C ALA A 86 24.72 21.51 -19.18
N GLU A 87 24.71 22.79 -18.82
CA GLU A 87 25.26 23.30 -17.56
C GLU A 87 24.56 22.69 -16.34
N HIS A 88 23.23 22.67 -16.36
CA HIS A 88 22.43 22.28 -15.19
C HIS A 88 22.13 20.78 -15.14
N TYR A 89 22.37 20.02 -16.22
CA TYR A 89 22.01 18.59 -16.27
C TYR A 89 22.78 17.77 -15.25
N LEU A 90 24.12 17.85 -15.25
CA LEU A 90 24.95 17.00 -14.40
C LEU A 90 24.74 17.30 -12.92
N GLN A 91 24.66 18.59 -12.56
CA GLN A 91 24.46 19.03 -11.18
C GLN A 91 23.13 18.52 -10.61
N GLU A 92 22.04 18.62 -11.38
CA GLU A 92 20.73 18.13 -10.93
C GLU A 92 20.68 16.59 -10.88
N MET A 93 21.30 15.90 -11.85
CA MET A 93 21.37 14.44 -11.83
C MET A 93 22.16 13.92 -10.64
N ASP A 94 23.31 14.53 -10.34
CA ASP A 94 24.14 14.17 -9.19
C ASP A 94 23.37 14.34 -7.87
N ARG A 95 22.69 15.48 -7.70
CA ARG A 95 21.83 15.71 -6.53
C ARG A 95 20.71 14.66 -6.40
N LEU A 96 19.96 14.39 -7.48
CA LEU A 96 18.86 13.44 -7.44
C LEU A 96 19.32 12.00 -7.19
N LEU A 97 20.48 11.63 -7.75
CA LEU A 97 21.09 10.31 -7.51
C LEU A 97 21.65 10.20 -6.08
N ALA A 98 22.22 11.27 -5.53
CA ALA A 98 22.65 11.31 -4.13
C ALA A 98 21.47 11.14 -3.17
N ASP A 99 20.33 11.81 -3.43
CA ASP A 99 19.09 11.63 -2.67
C ASP A 99 18.61 10.17 -2.74
N ALA A 100 18.60 9.56 -3.93
CA ALA A 100 18.23 8.15 -4.10
C ALA A 100 19.19 7.20 -3.35
N ARG A 101 20.51 7.45 -3.38
CA ARG A 101 21.49 6.65 -2.63
C ARG A 101 21.31 6.79 -1.13
N ALA A 102 21.01 7.99 -0.64
CA ALA A 102 20.74 8.21 0.78
C ALA A 102 19.55 7.36 1.26
N LEU A 103 18.50 7.24 0.43
CA LEU A 103 17.36 6.36 0.71
C LEU A 103 17.78 4.88 0.74
N VAL A 104 18.57 4.41 -0.23
CA VAL A 104 19.03 3.01 -0.29
C VAL A 104 19.96 2.65 0.87
N ARG A 105 20.84 3.56 1.29
CA ARG A 105 21.78 3.34 2.40
C ARG A 105 21.12 3.54 3.77
N GLY A 106 20.08 4.37 3.84
CA GLY A 106 19.30 4.63 5.05
C GLY A 106 18.30 3.52 5.42
N VAL A 107 18.27 2.41 4.67
CA VAL A 107 17.35 1.30 4.92
C VAL A 107 17.70 0.58 6.22
N GLY A 108 17.01 0.97 7.29
CA GLY A 108 16.98 0.27 8.57
C GLY A 108 15.64 -0.44 8.77
N VAL A 109 15.40 -1.53 8.04
CA VAL A 109 14.18 -2.34 8.26
C VAL A 109 14.46 -3.35 9.39
N PRO A 110 13.72 -3.30 10.51
CA PRO A 110 13.95 -4.21 11.64
C PRO A 110 13.70 -5.66 11.22
N ASP A 111 14.64 -6.54 11.56
CA ASP A 111 14.65 -7.96 11.19
C ASP A 111 14.54 -8.21 9.68
N ALA A 112 15.07 -7.30 8.86
CA ALA A 112 15.14 -7.49 7.42
C ALA A 112 15.94 -8.75 7.06
N GLU A 113 15.45 -9.47 6.05
CA GLU A 113 16.19 -10.62 5.54
C GLU A 113 17.56 -10.22 5.00
N PRO A 114 18.62 -11.05 5.19
CA PRO A 114 19.97 -10.76 4.71
C PRO A 114 20.04 -10.44 3.22
N ARG A 115 19.13 -11.04 2.44
CA ARG A 115 19.01 -10.79 1.01
C ARG A 115 18.66 -9.34 0.67
N LEU A 116 17.91 -8.65 1.53
CA LEU A 116 17.57 -7.23 1.32
C LEU A 116 18.81 -6.39 1.17
N TYR A 117 19.77 -6.58 2.08
CA TYR A 117 21.01 -5.81 2.10
C TYR A 117 21.82 -6.06 0.83
N ALA A 118 21.90 -7.31 0.37
CA ALA A 118 22.58 -7.64 -0.89
C ALA A 118 21.90 -7.01 -2.11
N ASP A 119 20.56 -7.00 -2.15
CA ASP A 119 19.80 -6.38 -3.23
C ASP A 119 19.89 -4.84 -3.18
N MET A 120 19.92 -4.23 -1.98
CA MET A 120 20.15 -2.78 -1.79
C MET A 120 21.58 -2.38 -2.17
N GLU A 121 22.59 -3.17 -1.82
CA GLU A 121 23.97 -2.93 -2.24
C GLU A 121 24.12 -3.06 -3.76
N ARG A 122 23.38 -3.98 -4.38
CA ARG A 122 23.30 -4.07 -5.84
C ARG A 122 22.64 -2.82 -6.43
N LEU A 123 21.57 -2.32 -5.81
CA LEU A 123 20.90 -1.08 -6.21
C LEU A 123 21.83 0.13 -6.11
N ASP A 124 22.59 0.27 -5.03
CA ASP A 124 23.59 1.33 -4.85
C ASP A 124 24.61 1.33 -5.99
N ARG A 125 25.13 0.14 -6.35
CA ARG A 125 26.06 -0.01 -7.49
C ARG A 125 25.45 0.33 -8.84
N GLU A 126 24.17 0.05 -9.07
CA GLU A 126 23.52 0.48 -10.31
C GLU A 126 23.23 2.00 -10.32
N LEU A 127 22.99 2.62 -9.16
CA LEU A 127 22.92 4.08 -9.04
C LEU A 127 24.29 4.75 -9.31
N ASP A 128 25.41 4.10 -8.96
CA ASP A 128 26.75 4.53 -9.37
C ASP A 128 26.94 4.46 -10.89
N ARG A 129 26.48 3.38 -11.51
CA ARG A 129 26.52 3.25 -12.97
C ARG A 129 25.63 4.28 -13.66
N LEU A 130 24.46 4.60 -13.11
CA LEU A 130 23.62 5.68 -13.62
C LEU A 130 24.32 7.02 -13.58
N LEU A 131 25.06 7.33 -12.52
CA LEU A 131 25.86 8.55 -12.45
C LEU A 131 26.94 8.57 -13.54
N ALA A 132 27.65 7.45 -13.73
CA ALA A 132 28.64 7.34 -14.81
C ALA A 132 27.99 7.55 -16.20
N ARG A 133 26.79 7.03 -16.44
CA ARG A 133 26.03 7.32 -17.68
C ARG A 133 25.61 8.77 -17.79
N ALA A 134 25.27 9.44 -16.69
CA ALA A 134 24.93 10.86 -16.72
C ALA A 134 26.15 11.71 -17.08
N GLN A 135 27.34 11.29 -16.61
CA GLN A 135 28.62 11.86 -16.98
C GLN A 135 28.99 11.61 -18.46
N GLU A 136 28.39 10.63 -19.14
CA GLU A 136 28.52 10.44 -20.60
C GLU A 136 27.53 11.31 -21.41
N VAL A 137 26.33 11.57 -20.87
CA VAL A 137 25.34 12.44 -21.53
C VAL A 137 25.80 13.91 -21.52
N ALA A 138 26.37 14.39 -20.41
CA ALA A 138 26.86 15.77 -20.30
C ALA A 138 27.84 16.20 -21.41
N PRO A 139 28.92 15.46 -21.74
CA PRO A 139 29.81 15.82 -22.83
C PRO A 139 29.14 15.70 -24.21
N SER A 140 28.17 14.80 -24.39
CA SER A 140 27.40 14.75 -25.66
C SER A 140 26.51 15.99 -25.85
N LEU A 141 25.95 16.54 -24.77
CA LEU A 141 25.25 17.83 -24.79
C LEU A 141 26.23 18.99 -25.06
N ALA A 142 27.41 18.98 -24.46
CA ALA A 142 28.43 20.00 -24.73
C ALA A 142 28.92 19.95 -26.20
N ALA A 143 29.09 18.76 -26.76
CA ALA A 143 29.44 18.58 -28.17
C ALA A 143 28.34 19.11 -29.10
N LEU A 144 27.06 18.93 -28.74
CA LEU A 144 25.94 19.54 -29.47
C LEU A 144 26.00 21.07 -29.43
N VAL A 145 26.29 21.68 -28.27
CA VAL A 145 26.46 23.14 -28.15
C VAL A 145 27.58 23.62 -29.06
N ALA A 146 28.76 22.99 -28.97
CA ALA A 146 29.92 23.37 -29.77
C ALA A 146 29.66 23.27 -31.28
N ALA A 147 29.00 22.19 -31.74
CA ALA A 147 28.67 22.01 -33.15
C ALA A 147 27.64 23.05 -33.65
N VAL A 148 26.67 23.43 -32.80
CA VAL A 148 25.72 24.50 -33.12
C VAL A 148 26.42 25.85 -33.22
N GLU A 149 27.33 26.16 -32.30
CA GLU A 149 28.11 27.41 -32.31
C GLU A 149 29.06 27.50 -33.51
N ALA A 150 29.66 26.38 -33.91
CA ALA A 150 30.49 26.28 -35.12
C ALA A 150 29.66 26.40 -36.42
N ASN A 151 28.34 26.20 -36.34
CA ASN A 151 27.42 26.17 -37.48
C ASN A 151 27.86 25.15 -38.57
N ASP A 152 28.47 24.05 -38.14
CA ASP A 152 28.90 22.95 -39.00
C ASP A 152 27.85 21.82 -38.97
N ALA A 153 27.27 21.54 -40.14
CA ALA A 153 26.20 20.55 -40.28
C ALA A 153 26.68 19.10 -40.04
N ASP A 154 27.92 18.78 -40.43
CA ASP A 154 28.46 17.42 -40.30
C ASP A 154 28.84 17.15 -38.84
N GLU A 155 29.45 18.13 -38.15
CA GLU A 155 29.71 18.05 -36.71
C GLU A 155 28.40 17.96 -35.92
N LEU A 156 27.39 18.73 -36.30
CA LEU A 156 26.08 18.72 -35.64
C LEU A 156 25.41 17.34 -35.76
N LEU A 157 25.44 16.72 -36.94
CA LEU A 157 24.87 15.39 -37.17
C LEU A 157 25.59 14.32 -36.33
N SER A 158 26.93 14.38 -36.28
CA SER A 158 27.75 13.49 -35.46
C SER A 158 27.45 13.65 -33.97
N ALA A 159 27.39 14.88 -33.47
CA ALA A 159 27.06 15.20 -32.09
C ALA A 159 25.64 14.75 -31.72
N GLN A 160 24.68 14.93 -32.62
CA GLN A 160 23.30 14.45 -32.43
C GLN A 160 23.24 12.92 -32.33
N HIS A 161 23.97 12.18 -33.17
CA HIS A 161 24.05 10.73 -33.07
C HIS A 161 24.70 10.25 -31.76
N ALA A 162 25.74 10.95 -31.28
CA ALA A 162 26.37 10.65 -29.99
C ALA A 162 25.38 10.89 -28.84
N PHE A 163 24.64 12.00 -28.87
CA PHE A 163 23.61 12.32 -27.90
C PHE A 163 22.46 11.31 -27.89
N ASP A 164 21.93 10.92 -29.04
CA ASP A 164 20.85 9.92 -29.14
C ASP A 164 21.30 8.51 -28.70
N ARG A 165 22.60 8.21 -28.78
CA ARG A 165 23.17 6.99 -28.20
C ARG A 165 23.19 7.08 -26.68
N ALA A 166 23.70 8.18 -26.13
CA ALA A 166 23.77 8.40 -24.68
C ALA A 166 22.37 8.44 -24.03
N ASP A 167 21.38 9.07 -24.67
CA ASP A 167 19.97 9.06 -24.24
C ASP A 167 19.41 7.63 -24.14
N ARG A 168 19.60 6.80 -25.18
CA ARG A 168 19.13 5.41 -25.18
C ARG A 168 19.82 4.55 -24.12
N ASP A 169 21.11 4.74 -23.91
CA ASP A 169 21.88 4.01 -22.90
C ASP A 169 21.42 4.39 -21.48
N MET A 170 21.23 5.68 -21.23
CA MET A 170 20.67 6.19 -19.97
C MET A 170 19.25 5.68 -19.71
N TYR A 171 18.37 5.73 -20.71
CA TYR A 171 17.00 5.22 -20.60
C TYR A 171 16.96 3.72 -20.28
N THR A 172 17.85 2.94 -20.90
CA THR A 172 17.99 1.51 -20.64
C THR A 172 18.45 1.27 -19.21
N ALA A 173 19.45 2.02 -18.73
CA ALA A 173 19.94 1.92 -17.37
C ALA A 173 18.86 2.28 -16.34
N LEU A 174 18.07 3.34 -16.58
CA LEU A 174 16.96 3.73 -15.71
C LEU A 174 15.92 2.61 -15.58
N ARG A 175 15.55 1.96 -16.69
CA ARG A 175 14.63 0.81 -16.66
C ARG A 175 15.17 -0.39 -15.90
N VAL A 176 16.48 -0.64 -15.97
CA VAL A 176 17.12 -1.72 -15.20
C VAL A 176 17.02 -1.44 -13.70
N VAL A 177 17.34 -0.21 -13.29
CA VAL A 177 17.24 0.22 -11.89
C VAL A 177 15.81 0.16 -11.37
N GLU A 178 14.85 0.67 -12.14
CA GLU A 178 13.42 0.62 -11.82
C GLU A 178 12.95 -0.84 -11.60
N ARG A 179 13.24 -1.74 -12.55
CA ARG A 179 12.85 -3.16 -12.43
C ARG A 179 13.52 -3.85 -11.26
N MET A 180 14.77 -3.53 -10.97
CA MET A 180 15.50 -4.13 -9.86
C MET A 180 14.94 -3.68 -8.51
N MET A 181 14.64 -2.39 -8.39
CA MET A 181 13.98 -1.81 -7.22
C MET A 181 12.59 -2.44 -7.02
N GLN A 182 11.73 -2.45 -8.05
CA GLN A 182 10.40 -3.07 -7.99
C GLN A 182 10.48 -4.55 -7.59
N ARG A 183 11.43 -5.31 -8.15
CA ARG A 183 11.61 -6.73 -7.80
C ARG A 183 12.03 -6.93 -6.35
N THR A 184 12.95 -6.10 -5.86
CA THR A 184 13.47 -6.20 -4.49
C THR A 184 12.36 -5.88 -3.48
N LEU A 185 11.62 -4.80 -3.73
CA LEU A 185 10.54 -4.35 -2.86
C LEU A 185 9.31 -5.27 -2.91
N ALA A 186 8.90 -5.75 -4.10
CA ALA A 186 7.81 -6.70 -4.22
C ALA A 186 8.12 -8.05 -3.57
N TRP A 187 9.39 -8.44 -3.47
CA TRP A 187 9.80 -9.62 -2.72
C TRP A 187 9.72 -9.38 -1.21
N GLN A 188 10.14 -8.19 -0.73
CA GLN A 188 10.00 -7.77 0.66
C GLN A 188 8.55 -7.67 1.11
N ALA A 189 7.69 -7.02 0.34
CA ALA A 189 6.26 -6.92 0.65
C ALA A 189 5.62 -8.31 0.76
N ARG A 190 6.03 -9.26 -0.09
CA ARG A 190 5.59 -10.65 0.00
C ARG A 190 6.10 -11.36 1.25
N HIS A 191 7.35 -11.15 1.64
CA HIS A 191 7.92 -11.80 2.85
C HIS A 191 7.42 -11.17 4.15
N ALA A 192 7.20 -9.85 4.17
CA ALA A 192 6.55 -9.16 5.29
C ALA A 192 5.11 -9.64 5.51
N ALA A 193 4.44 -10.14 4.47
CA ALA A 193 3.11 -10.72 4.55
C ALA A 193 3.09 -12.21 4.95
N ILE A 194 4.24 -12.91 4.94
CA ILE A 194 4.31 -14.31 5.40
C ILE A 194 4.45 -14.29 6.92
N PRO A 195 3.49 -14.83 7.69
CA PRO A 195 3.65 -14.96 9.13
C PRO A 195 4.87 -15.83 9.40
N PRO A 196 5.73 -15.48 10.38
CA PRO A 196 6.94 -16.25 10.65
C PRO A 196 6.53 -17.70 10.94
N ALA A 197 7.13 -18.64 10.21
CA ALA A 197 6.87 -20.08 10.33
C ALA A 197 7.30 -20.68 11.71
N THR A 198 7.54 -19.83 12.71
CA THR A 198 8.00 -20.17 14.06
C THR A 198 6.86 -20.49 15.02
N LEU A 199 5.69 -20.89 14.52
CA LEU A 199 4.74 -21.61 15.35
C LEU A 199 5.13 -23.09 15.30
N PRO A 200 5.88 -23.63 16.30
CA PRO A 200 6.06 -25.06 16.37
C PRO A 200 4.66 -25.67 16.40
N HIS A 201 4.35 -26.50 15.41
CA HIS A 201 3.08 -27.21 15.34
C HIS A 201 2.74 -27.89 16.68
N ALA A 202 3.72 -28.21 17.53
CA ALA A 202 3.51 -28.70 18.88
C ALA A 202 2.57 -27.83 19.76
N GLY A 203 2.62 -26.49 19.66
CA GLY A 203 1.81 -25.59 20.52
C GLY A 203 0.34 -25.50 20.12
N SER A 204 0.04 -25.58 18.82
CA SER A 204 -1.35 -25.52 18.33
C SER A 204 -2.14 -26.78 18.65
N TRP A 205 -1.49 -27.95 18.70
CA TRP A 205 -2.14 -29.20 19.13
C TRP A 205 -2.48 -29.18 20.62
N VAL A 206 -1.63 -28.57 21.46
CA VAL A 206 -1.91 -28.40 22.89
C VAL A 206 -3.15 -27.53 23.09
N LEU A 207 -3.33 -26.47 22.32
CA LEU A 207 -4.55 -25.66 22.34
C LEU A 207 -5.76 -26.40 21.75
N ALA A 208 -5.59 -27.11 20.64
CA ALA A 208 -6.66 -27.89 20.01
C ALA A 208 -7.19 -29.01 20.92
N VAL A 209 -6.35 -29.56 21.82
CA VAL A 209 -6.73 -30.62 22.77
C VAL A 209 -7.20 -30.03 24.10
N LEU A 210 -6.55 -28.99 24.63
CA LEU A 210 -6.90 -28.43 25.94
C LEU A 210 -8.09 -27.47 25.90
N ALA A 211 -8.30 -26.73 24.80
CA ALA A 211 -9.42 -25.81 24.69
C ALA A 211 -10.79 -26.53 24.74
N PRO A 212 -11.03 -27.64 24.00
CA PRO A 212 -12.29 -28.38 24.11
C PRO A 212 -12.50 -28.99 25.50
N VAL A 213 -11.43 -29.45 26.16
CA VAL A 213 -11.51 -30.03 27.51
C VAL A 213 -11.84 -28.96 28.55
N ALA A 214 -11.16 -27.80 28.49
CA ALA A 214 -11.45 -26.66 29.35
C ALA A 214 -12.86 -26.12 29.10
N LEU A 215 -13.27 -26.00 27.84
CA LEU A 215 -14.62 -25.56 27.45
C LEU A 215 -15.68 -26.56 27.89
N TYR A 216 -15.41 -27.87 27.80
CA TYR A 216 -16.31 -28.91 28.31
C TYR A 216 -16.46 -28.84 29.83
N LEU A 217 -15.36 -28.64 30.56
CA LEU A 217 -15.39 -28.49 32.02
C LEU A 217 -16.10 -27.21 32.46
N ALA A 218 -15.93 -26.10 31.74
CA ALA A 218 -16.63 -24.84 31.99
C ALA A 218 -18.11 -24.86 31.56
N ALA A 219 -18.44 -25.58 30.48
CA ALA A 219 -19.81 -25.72 29.99
C ALA A 219 -20.62 -26.71 30.83
N ARG A 220 -19.99 -27.64 31.57
CA ARG A 220 -20.68 -28.62 32.42
C ARG A 220 -21.65 -28.01 33.45
N PRO A 221 -21.30 -26.96 34.23
CA PRO A 221 -22.26 -26.29 35.11
C PRO A 221 -23.37 -25.56 34.34
N LEU A 222 -23.05 -24.93 33.20
CA LEU A 222 -24.05 -24.26 32.35
C LEU A 222 -25.04 -25.24 31.70
N MET A 223 -24.58 -26.42 31.26
CA MET A 223 -25.44 -27.49 30.77
C MET A 223 -26.34 -28.03 31.88
N ARG A 224 -25.86 -28.09 33.13
CA ARG A 224 -26.69 -28.45 34.29
C ARG A 224 -27.78 -27.41 34.55
N LEU A 225 -27.43 -26.12 34.53
CA LEU A 225 -28.38 -25.02 34.65
C LEU A 225 -29.41 -25.01 33.49
N GLY A 226 -28.98 -25.28 32.26
CA GLY A 226 -29.85 -25.37 31.09
C GLY A 226 -30.77 -26.60 31.07
N ARG A 227 -30.42 -27.67 31.78
CA ARG A 227 -31.32 -28.82 32.02
C ARG A 227 -32.34 -28.50 33.11
N MET A 228 -31.92 -27.75 34.14
CA MET A 228 -32.84 -27.23 35.17
C MET A 228 -33.86 -26.26 34.60
N SER A 229 -33.47 -25.35 33.69
CA SER A 229 -34.42 -24.43 33.04
C SER A 229 -35.40 -25.14 32.10
N ARG A 230 -35.05 -26.33 31.61
CA ARG A 230 -35.93 -27.22 30.81
C ARG A 230 -36.79 -28.17 31.66
N GLY A 231 -36.68 -28.11 32.99
CA GLY A 231 -37.49 -28.92 33.90
C GLY A 231 -37.02 -30.37 34.09
N GLU A 232 -35.79 -30.72 33.68
CA GLU A 232 -35.25 -32.07 33.90
C GLU A 232 -34.87 -32.26 35.39
N PRO A 233 -35.22 -33.41 36.01
CA PRO A 233 -34.94 -33.66 37.42
C PRO A 233 -33.44 -33.85 37.65
N THR A 234 -32.80 -32.87 38.26
CA THR A 234 -31.40 -32.93 38.70
C THR A 234 -31.35 -33.15 40.21
N ARG A 235 -30.59 -34.15 40.67
CA ARG A 235 -30.44 -34.47 42.09
C ARG A 235 -29.70 -33.33 42.81
N ALA A 236 -30.38 -32.74 43.79
CA ALA A 236 -29.92 -31.70 44.72
C ALA A 236 -29.39 -30.42 44.05
N ALA A 237 -30.30 -29.60 43.52
CA ALA A 237 -30.01 -28.23 43.09
C ALA A 237 -29.88 -27.31 44.32
N THR A 238 -28.79 -26.55 44.41
CA THR A 238 -28.58 -25.58 45.50
C THR A 238 -29.40 -24.31 45.27
N ASP A 239 -29.80 -23.58 46.33
CA ASP A 239 -30.65 -22.38 46.19
C ASP A 239 -30.02 -21.26 45.35
N GLU A 240 -28.67 -21.21 45.29
CA GLU A 240 -27.94 -20.32 44.39
C GLU A 240 -28.16 -20.68 42.90
N GLU A 241 -28.25 -21.96 42.56
CA GLU A 241 -28.48 -22.42 41.17
C GLU A 241 -29.90 -22.04 40.71
N ARG A 242 -30.89 -22.04 41.61
CA ARG A 242 -32.26 -21.58 41.33
C ARG A 242 -32.33 -20.07 41.05
N ARG A 243 -31.57 -19.27 41.82
CA ARG A 243 -31.46 -17.82 41.61
C ARG A 243 -30.73 -17.48 40.31
N LEU A 244 -29.72 -18.27 39.95
CA LEU A 244 -28.99 -18.11 38.69
C LEU A 244 -29.84 -18.53 37.48
N ALA A 245 -30.64 -19.60 37.59
CA ALA A 245 -31.55 -20.03 36.53
C ALA A 245 -32.63 -18.98 36.23
N THR A 246 -33.20 -18.33 37.27
CA THR A 246 -34.17 -17.24 37.08
C THR A 246 -33.54 -15.98 36.46
N ARG A 247 -32.29 -15.64 36.81
CA ARG A 247 -31.56 -14.55 36.14
C ARG A 247 -31.22 -14.88 34.69
N LEU A 248 -30.85 -16.12 34.39
CA LEU A 248 -30.59 -16.58 33.02
C LEU A 248 -31.83 -16.47 32.13
N ASN A 249 -33.00 -16.86 32.63
CA ASN A 249 -34.25 -16.71 31.87
C ASN A 249 -34.56 -15.25 31.56
N ARG A 250 -34.40 -14.33 32.53
CA ARG A 250 -34.58 -12.89 32.28
C ARG A 250 -33.60 -12.34 31.25
N LEU A 251 -32.32 -12.73 31.34
CA LEU A 251 -31.32 -12.31 30.36
C LEU A 251 -31.57 -12.89 28.97
N GLN A 252 -32.16 -14.09 28.86
CA GLN A 252 -32.58 -14.67 27.58
C GLN A 252 -33.77 -13.93 26.97
N GLU A 253 -34.74 -13.53 27.80
CA GLU A 253 -35.87 -12.69 27.37
C GLU A 253 -35.38 -11.30 26.91
N ASP A 254 -34.47 -10.68 27.66
CA ASP A 254 -33.86 -9.40 27.30
C ASP A 254 -33.07 -9.51 25.98
N ALA A 255 -32.26 -10.57 25.83
CA ALA A 255 -31.49 -10.81 24.60
C ALA A 255 -32.41 -11.06 23.39
N ALA A 256 -33.53 -11.78 23.56
CA ALA A 256 -34.51 -11.96 22.50
C ALA A 256 -35.14 -10.62 22.10
N SER A 257 -35.48 -9.78 23.08
CA SER A 257 -36.06 -8.44 22.83
C SER A 257 -35.08 -7.48 22.14
N LEU A 258 -33.77 -7.56 22.47
CA LEU A 258 -32.74 -6.77 21.81
C LEU A 258 -32.50 -7.24 20.38
N ARG A 259 -32.55 -8.55 20.14
CA ARG A 259 -32.39 -9.12 18.80
C ARG A 259 -33.55 -8.71 17.89
N THR A 260 -34.78 -8.73 18.37
CA THR A 260 -35.92 -8.23 17.59
C THR A 260 -35.78 -6.74 17.27
N ARG A 261 -35.31 -5.91 18.22
CA ARG A 261 -35.03 -4.49 17.97
C ARG A 261 -33.90 -4.25 16.97
N LEU A 262 -32.83 -5.05 17.02
CA LEU A 262 -31.73 -4.96 16.05
C LEU A 262 -32.19 -5.39 14.64
N ASP A 263 -33.05 -6.40 14.54
CA ASP A 263 -33.62 -6.81 13.25
C ASP A 263 -34.57 -5.74 12.70
N GLU A 264 -35.32 -5.03 13.56
CA GLU A 264 -36.14 -3.87 13.16
C GLU A 264 -35.26 -2.71 12.68
N LEU A 265 -34.22 -2.32 13.44
CA LEU A 265 -33.27 -1.28 13.04
C LEU A 265 -32.48 -1.65 11.77
N GLY A 266 -32.16 -2.92 11.58
CA GLY A 266 -31.53 -3.43 10.37
C GLY A 266 -32.42 -3.24 9.14
N ARG A 267 -33.72 -3.55 9.26
CA ARG A 267 -34.70 -3.31 8.18
C ARG A 267 -34.88 -1.83 7.88
N GLU A 268 -34.90 -0.97 8.90
CA GLU A 268 -34.94 0.49 8.72
C GLU A 268 -33.67 1.02 8.02
N GLY A 269 -32.50 0.49 8.38
CA GLY A 269 -31.22 0.81 7.73
C GLY A 269 -31.17 0.40 6.24
N GLU A 270 -31.66 -0.80 5.92
CA GLU A 270 -31.77 -1.26 4.53
C GLU A 270 -32.75 -0.41 3.70
N GLN A 271 -33.87 0.01 4.31
CA GLN A 271 -34.80 0.96 3.68
C GLN A 271 -34.14 2.33 3.44
N GLY A 272 -33.35 2.84 4.39
CA GLY A 272 -32.57 4.07 4.22
C GLY A 272 -31.55 3.98 3.09
N GLN A 273 -30.80 2.88 3.00
CA GLN A 273 -29.82 2.67 1.93
C GLN A 273 -30.46 2.52 0.55
N THR A 274 -31.60 1.83 0.46
CA THR A 274 -32.34 1.70 -0.81
C THR A 274 -32.91 3.05 -1.27
N MET A 275 -33.42 3.87 -0.36
CA MET A 275 -33.81 5.26 -0.68
C MET A 275 -32.61 6.10 -1.13
N GLN A 276 -31.47 6.04 -0.44
CA GLN A 276 -30.26 6.77 -0.86
C GLN A 276 -29.77 6.36 -2.25
N ARG A 277 -29.77 5.06 -2.57
CA ARG A 277 -29.41 4.57 -3.92
C ARG A 277 -30.36 5.11 -4.98
N ARG A 278 -31.67 5.14 -4.70
CA ARG A 278 -32.66 5.71 -5.59
C ARG A 278 -32.45 7.21 -5.81
N PHE A 279 -32.23 7.99 -4.74
CA PHE A 279 -31.91 9.42 -4.87
C PHE A 279 -30.60 9.66 -5.64
N GLY A 280 -29.59 8.82 -5.44
CA GLY A 280 -28.34 8.88 -6.18
C GLY A 280 -28.54 8.63 -7.68
N GLN A 281 -29.39 7.67 -8.04
CA GLN A 281 -29.76 7.39 -9.44
C GLN A 281 -30.55 8.56 -10.04
N GLU A 282 -31.51 9.12 -9.32
CA GLU A 282 -32.29 10.29 -9.78
C GLU A 282 -31.39 11.52 -9.99
N LEU A 283 -30.45 11.79 -9.08
CA LEU A 283 -29.45 12.87 -9.24
C LEU A 283 -28.52 12.65 -10.43
N ALA A 284 -28.09 11.41 -10.67
CA ALA A 284 -27.25 11.08 -11.82
C ALA A 284 -27.99 11.29 -13.14
N LEU A 285 -29.26 10.91 -13.21
CA LEU A 285 -30.12 11.17 -14.37
C LEU A 285 -30.33 12.66 -14.62
N LEU A 286 -30.56 13.45 -13.56
CA LEU A 286 -30.69 14.90 -13.67
C LEU A 286 -29.40 15.57 -14.18
N ARG A 287 -28.24 15.08 -13.74
CA ARG A 287 -26.93 15.57 -14.25
C ARG A 287 -26.74 15.24 -15.73
N LEU A 288 -26.99 14.01 -16.14
CA LEU A 288 -26.91 13.61 -17.56
C LEU A 288 -27.87 14.42 -18.43
N TYR A 289 -29.08 14.69 -17.95
CA TYR A 289 -30.03 15.53 -18.65
C TYR A 289 -29.50 16.96 -18.82
N ASN A 290 -28.94 17.55 -17.76
CA ASN A 290 -28.37 18.90 -17.80
C ASN A 290 -27.16 18.98 -18.75
N ASP A 291 -26.24 18.01 -18.67
CA ASP A 291 -25.07 17.94 -19.55
C ASP A 291 -25.47 17.82 -21.03
N ASN A 292 -26.46 16.99 -21.35
CA ASN A 292 -27.00 16.86 -22.70
C ASN A 292 -27.69 18.16 -23.18
N LEU A 293 -28.40 18.85 -22.29
CA LEU A 293 -29.04 20.12 -22.61
C LEU A 293 -27.99 21.21 -22.89
N MET A 294 -26.94 21.28 -22.07
CA MET A 294 -25.81 22.19 -22.26
C MET A 294 -25.00 21.87 -23.52
N SER A 295 -24.78 20.59 -23.81
CA SER A 295 -24.16 20.14 -25.06
C SER A 295 -25.00 20.50 -26.28
N SER A 296 -26.32 20.33 -26.20
CA SER A 296 -27.25 20.70 -27.27
C SER A 296 -27.29 22.21 -27.49
N LEU A 297 -27.26 23.01 -26.42
CA LEU A 297 -27.15 24.47 -26.51
C LEU A 297 -25.82 24.90 -27.14
N ARG A 298 -24.69 24.30 -26.75
CA ARG A 298 -23.39 24.57 -27.39
C ARG A 298 -23.39 24.20 -28.87
N ALA A 299 -23.92 23.04 -29.22
CA ALA A 299 -24.03 22.62 -30.61
C ALA A 299 -24.91 23.59 -31.43
N ALA A 300 -26.04 24.04 -30.87
CA ALA A 300 -26.90 25.03 -31.53
C ALA A 300 -26.20 26.38 -31.74
N ILE A 301 -25.40 26.85 -30.77
CA ILE A 301 -24.58 28.07 -30.90
C ILE A 301 -23.50 27.91 -31.98
N VAL A 302 -22.82 26.76 -32.03
CA VAL A 302 -21.77 26.51 -33.03
C VAL A 302 -22.36 26.38 -34.45
N VAL A 303 -23.55 25.81 -34.59
CA VAL A 303 -24.26 25.72 -35.88
C VAL A 303 -24.76 27.09 -36.35
N THR A 304 -25.11 28.00 -35.43
CA THR A 304 -25.47 29.38 -35.79
C THR A 304 -24.28 30.23 -36.21
N ASP A 305 -23.05 29.90 -35.78
CA ASP A 305 -21.82 30.56 -36.23
C ASP A 305 -21.38 30.07 -37.63
N ALA A 306 -21.47 28.75 -37.88
CA ALA A 306 -21.07 28.15 -39.16
C ALA A 306 -22.06 28.41 -40.33
N ALA A 307 -23.33 28.68 -40.04
CA ALA A 307 -24.35 28.99 -41.06
C ALA A 307 -24.45 30.50 -41.39
N GLY A 308 -23.67 31.36 -40.73
CA GLY A 308 -23.51 32.77 -41.08
C GLY A 308 -24.64 33.68 -40.57
N ARG A 309 -24.28 34.55 -39.62
CA ARG A 309 -25.03 35.69 -39.04
C ARG A 309 -26.20 35.36 -38.11
N ILE A 310 -26.05 35.83 -36.86
CA ILE A 310 -27.06 36.68 -36.23
C ILE A 310 -26.38 37.99 -35.80
N THR A 311 -26.85 39.07 -36.41
CA THR A 311 -26.60 40.47 -36.02
C THR A 311 -27.35 40.80 -34.72
N GLY A 312 -26.70 41.51 -33.80
CA GLY A 312 -27.35 42.37 -32.79
C GLY A 312 -28.03 41.65 -31.64
#